data_AF-A0A4Q1V8V4-F1
#
_entry.id   AF-A0A4Q1V8V4-F1
#
_cell.length_a   1.000
_cell.length_b   1.000
_cell.length_c   1.000
_cell.angle_alpha   90.00
_cell.angle_beta   90.00
_cell.angle_gamma   90.00
#
_symmetry.space_group_name_H-M   'P 1'
#
loop_
_entity.id
_entity.type
_entity.pdbx_description
1 polymer ?
#
loop_
_entity_poly.entity_id
_entity_poly.type
_entity_poly.pdbx_seq_one_letter_code
_entity_poly.pdbx_strand_id
1 'polypeptide(L)'
;MVFRWKVGAVAIGVICLAGEAIPERASAITAELAKTCKALTTKRFPPREVANPAAGSAKGSGRDQSSYFNKCVANNGKMDDDAK
;
A
#
# COMPACT_ATOMS: atom_id res chain seq x y z
N MET A 1 -12.44 22.80 40.11
CA MET A 1 -11.65 22.88 41.36
C MET A 1 -10.25 23.38 41.02
N VAL A 2 -9.82 24.47 41.65
CA VAL A 2 -8.62 25.23 41.29
C VAL A 2 -7.44 24.70 42.12
N PHE A 3 -6.55 23.92 41.53
CA PHE A 3 -5.30 23.53 42.20
C PHE A 3 -4.24 24.60 41.99
N ARG A 4 -4.07 25.42 43.04
CA ARG A 4 -2.98 26.36 43.21
C ARG A 4 -1.86 25.65 43.99
N TRP A 5 -0.76 25.28 43.34
CA TRP A 5 0.49 25.03 44.06
C TRP A 5 1.73 25.42 43.22
N LYS A 6 2.40 26.45 43.74
CA LYS A 6 3.79 26.93 43.56
C LYS A 6 4.59 26.39 42.36
N VAL A 7 4.89 27.33 41.45
CA VAL A 7 5.96 27.31 40.45
C VAL A 7 7.31 26.91 41.06
N GLY A 8 7.82 25.75 40.66
CA GLY A 8 9.23 25.39 40.76
C GLY A 8 9.83 25.49 39.36
N ALA A 9 10.79 26.41 39.18
CA ALA A 9 11.48 26.63 37.92
C ALA A 9 12.28 25.38 37.54
N VAL A 10 11.79 24.64 36.54
CA VAL A 10 12.59 23.66 35.80
C VAL A 10 12.43 24.04 34.32
N ALA A 11 13.46 24.67 33.77
CA ALA A 11 13.58 24.91 32.34
C ALA A 11 13.87 23.56 31.65
N ILE A 12 12.82 22.78 31.36
CA ILE A 12 12.89 21.70 30.38
C ILE A 12 12.59 22.35 29.03
N GLY A 13 13.66 22.56 28.25
CA GLY A 13 13.53 22.91 26.85
C GLY A 13 12.72 21.82 26.16
N VAL A 14 11.49 22.13 25.78
CA VAL A 14 10.68 21.30 24.89
C VAL A 14 11.31 21.42 23.52
N ILE A 15 12.23 20.51 23.21
CA ILE A 15 12.69 20.29 21.84
C ILE A 15 11.49 19.62 21.14
N CYS A 16 10.65 20.45 20.51
CA CYS A 16 9.73 19.97 19.49
C CYS A 16 10.58 19.49 18.32
N LEU A 17 10.98 18.22 18.36
CA LEU A 17 11.36 17.50 17.16
C LEU A 17 10.10 17.50 16.29
N ALA A 18 10.00 18.48 15.41
CA ALA A 18 9.14 18.42 14.26
C ALA A 18 9.61 17.19 13.47
N GLY A 19 9.02 16.04 13.78
CA GLY A 19 9.06 14.90 12.90
C GLY A 19 8.38 15.38 11.63
N GLU A 20 9.20 15.76 10.64
CA GLU A 20 8.73 16.04 9.32
C GLU A 20 8.08 14.75 8.84
N ALA A 21 6.75 14.70 8.90
CA ALA A 21 5.98 13.70 8.20
C ALA A 21 6.25 13.97 6.72
N ILE A 22 7.31 13.35 6.18
CA ILE A 22 7.59 13.34 4.76
C ILE A 22 6.31 12.79 4.14
N PRO A 23 5.50 13.59 3.42
CA PRO A 23 4.38 13.02 2.71
C PRO A 23 5.03 12.10 1.69
N GLU A 24 4.86 10.78 1.85
CA GLU A 24 5.22 9.82 0.83
C GLU A 24 4.45 10.26 -0.42
N ARG A 25 5.16 10.94 -1.33
CA ARG A 25 4.59 11.43 -2.58
C ARG A 25 4.14 10.16 -3.29
N ALA A 26 2.84 9.91 -3.26
CA ALA A 26 2.22 8.84 -4.05
C ALA A 26 2.54 9.15 -5.51
N SER A 27 3.65 8.59 -5.98
CA SER A 27 4.11 8.77 -7.35
C SER A 27 3.07 8.10 -8.22
N ALA A 28 2.40 8.87 -9.08
CA ALA A 28 1.42 8.33 -9.99
C ALA A 28 2.08 7.20 -10.80
N ILE A 29 1.58 5.98 -10.64
CA ILE A 29 2.10 4.83 -11.38
C ILE A 29 2.01 5.14 -12.87
N THR A 30 3.06 4.81 -13.64
CA THR A 30 3.01 5.00 -15.07
C THR A 30 1.93 4.09 -15.67
N ALA A 31 1.26 4.56 -16.73
CA ALA A 31 0.23 3.75 -17.39
C ALA A 31 0.79 2.42 -17.92
N GLU A 32 2.06 2.39 -18.30
CA GLU A 32 2.78 1.17 -18.69
C GLU A 32 2.92 0.20 -17.51
N LEU A 33 3.43 0.66 -16.36
CA LEU A 33 3.60 -0.17 -15.17
C LEU A 33 2.26 -0.74 -14.69
N ALA A 34 1.21 0.08 -14.68
CA ALA A 34 -0.14 -0.36 -14.33
C ALA A 34 -0.66 -1.46 -15.26
N LYS A 35 -0.43 -1.34 -16.58
CA LYS A 35 -0.81 -2.36 -17.56
C LYS A 35 -0.04 -3.66 -17.34
N THR A 36 1.27 -3.58 -17.13
CA THR A 36 2.11 -4.75 -16.84
C THR A 36 1.62 -5.46 -15.58
N CYS A 37 1.46 -4.75 -14.47
CA CYS A 37 1.00 -5.35 -13.22
C CYS A 37 -0.41 -5.92 -13.31
N LYS A 38 -1.31 -5.30 -14.09
CA LYS A 38 -2.64 -5.86 -14.36
C LYS A 38 -2.56 -7.18 -15.13
N ALA A 39 -1.70 -7.26 -16.15
CA ALA A 39 -1.51 -8.48 -16.93
C ALA A 39 -0.98 -9.63 -16.06
N LEU A 40 0.04 -9.36 -15.24
CA LEU A 40 0.60 -10.34 -14.30
C LEU A 40 -0.44 -10.79 -13.26
N THR A 41 -1.22 -9.84 -12.72
CA THR A 41 -2.29 -10.15 -11.78
C THR A 41 -3.35 -11.05 -12.44
N THR A 42 -3.76 -10.74 -13.67
CA THR A 42 -4.78 -11.53 -14.38
C THR A 42 -4.27 -12.94 -14.72
N LYS A 43 -2.99 -13.07 -15.04
CA LYS A 43 -2.32 -14.37 -15.28
C LYS A 43 -2.27 -15.22 -14.01
N ARG A 44 -1.95 -14.61 -12.87
CA ARG A 44 -1.86 -15.33 -11.58
C ARG A 44 -3.24 -15.66 -10.99
N PHE A 45 -4.22 -14.80 -11.25
CA PHE A 45 -5.57 -14.84 -10.71
C PHE A 45 -6.61 -14.93 -11.85
N PRO A 46 -6.70 -16.07 -12.56
CA PRO A 46 -7.66 -16.23 -13.65
C PRO A 46 -9.12 -16.14 -13.13
N PRO A 47 -10.07 -15.64 -13.92
CA PRO A 47 -11.48 -15.59 -13.54
C PRO A 47 -12.07 -17.00 -13.36
N ARG A 48 -13.03 -17.16 -12.44
CA ARG A 48 -13.78 -18.44 -12.28
C ARG A 48 -14.71 -18.71 -13.44
N GLU A 49 -15.42 -17.67 -13.85
CA GLU A 49 -16.41 -17.72 -14.92
C GLU A 49 -16.02 -16.72 -15.99
N VAL A 50 -15.96 -17.18 -17.23
CA VAL A 50 -15.68 -16.31 -18.38
C VAL A 50 -16.81 -15.29 -18.49
N ALA A 51 -16.46 -14.02 -18.65
CA ALA A 51 -17.40 -12.89 -18.75
C ALA A 51 -18.27 -12.60 -17.51
N ASN A 52 -17.98 -13.18 -16.34
CA ASN A 52 -18.65 -12.81 -15.08
C ASN A 52 -17.66 -12.31 -14.03
N PRO A 53 -17.44 -10.99 -13.93
CA PRO A 53 -16.54 -10.40 -12.95
C PRO A 53 -16.93 -10.67 -11.49
N ALA A 54 -18.23 -10.88 -11.21
CA ALA A 54 -18.72 -11.14 -9.86
C ALA A 54 -18.33 -12.52 -9.33
N ALA A 55 -17.97 -13.46 -10.22
CA ALA A 55 -17.49 -14.79 -9.81
C ALA A 55 -16.10 -14.75 -9.14
N GLY A 56 -15.38 -13.63 -9.26
CA GLY A 56 -14.04 -13.47 -8.72
C GLY A 56 -13.00 -14.36 -9.41
N SER A 57 -11.87 -14.59 -8.74
CA SER A 57 -10.79 -15.41 -9.29
C SER A 57 -10.89 -16.87 -8.86
N ALA A 58 -10.52 -17.78 -9.75
CA ALA A 58 -10.34 -19.20 -9.47
C ALA A 58 -9.21 -19.46 -8.47
N LYS A 59 -8.28 -18.52 -8.32
CA LYS A 59 -7.18 -18.57 -7.34
C LYS A 59 -7.31 -17.39 -6.40
N GLY A 60 -7.17 -17.60 -5.09
CA GLY A 60 -7.17 -16.52 -4.10
C GLY A 60 -8.45 -15.67 -4.03
N SER A 61 -8.38 -14.59 -3.26
CA SER A 61 -9.44 -13.61 -3.03
C SER A 61 -9.19 -12.29 -3.78
N GLY A 62 -10.18 -11.39 -3.78
CA GLY A 62 -9.98 -10.02 -4.30
C GLY A 62 -8.89 -9.25 -3.55
N ARG A 63 -8.72 -9.53 -2.25
CA ARG A 63 -7.65 -8.91 -1.43
C ARG A 63 -6.27 -9.41 -1.85
N ASP A 64 -6.15 -10.69 -2.21
CA ASP A 64 -4.88 -11.27 -2.69
C ASP A 64 -4.48 -10.66 -4.04
N GLN A 65 -5.46 -10.44 -4.93
CA GLN A 65 -5.24 -9.75 -6.21
C GLN A 65 -4.73 -8.33 -6.00
N SER A 66 -5.37 -7.53 -5.13
CA SER A 66 -4.91 -6.17 -4.82
C SER A 66 -3.53 -6.16 -4.17
N SER A 67 -3.25 -7.09 -3.25
CA SER A 67 -1.93 -7.21 -2.63
C SER A 67 -0.85 -7.55 -3.66
N TYR A 68 -1.12 -8.48 -4.57
CA TYR A 68 -0.19 -8.85 -5.64
C TYR A 68 0.07 -7.68 -6.60
N PHE A 69 -0.97 -6.94 -7.00
CA PHE A 69 -0.83 -5.75 -7.82
C PHE A 69 0.04 -4.68 -7.14
N ASN A 70 -0.20 -4.39 -5.86
CA ASN A 70 0.58 -3.42 -5.10
C ASN A 70 2.05 -3.84 -4.96
N LYS A 71 2.31 -5.13 -4.74
CA LYS A 71 3.68 -5.68 -4.74
C LYS A 71 4.34 -5.53 -6.11
N CYS A 72 3.61 -5.78 -7.19
CA CYS A 72 4.11 -5.58 -8.54
C CYS A 72 4.49 -4.12 -8.81
N VAL A 73 3.66 -3.17 -8.37
CA VAL A 73 3.96 -1.74 -8.46
C VAL A 73 5.22 -1.40 -7.67
N ALA A 74 5.32 -1.87 -6.42
CA ALA A 74 6.50 -1.66 -5.57
C ALA A 74 7.78 -2.23 -6.19
N ASN A 75 7.68 -3.35 -6.92
CA ASN A 75 8.78 -3.99 -7.62
C ASN A 75 9.00 -3.48 -9.05
N ASN A 76 8.35 -2.37 -9.45
CA ASN A 76 8.45 -1.80 -10.80
C ASN A 76 8.18 -2.83 -11.91
N GLY A 77 7.20 -3.72 -11.71
CA GLY A 77 6.76 -4.69 -12.70
C GLY A 77 7.57 -5.97 -12.74
N LYS A 78 8.62 -6.09 -11.89
CA LYS A 78 9.43 -7.31 -11.78
C LYS A 78 8.82 -8.22 -10.71
N MET A 79 7.95 -9.12 -11.15
CA MET A 79 7.45 -10.19 -10.30
C MET A 79 8.07 -11.50 -10.76
N ASP A 80 8.44 -12.35 -9.81
CA ASP A 80 8.63 -13.77 -10.07
C ASP A 80 7.23 -14.33 -10.40
N ASP A 81 6.90 -14.31 -11.69
CA ASP A 81 5.86 -15.18 -12.20
C ASP A 81 6.32 -16.61 -11.93
N ASP A 82 5.55 -17.35 -11.14
CA ASP A 82 5.65 -18.81 -11.01
C ASP A 82 5.61 -19.41 -12.44
N ALA A 83 6.78 -19.49 -13.07
CA ALA A 83 7.05 -20.24 -14.27
C ALA A 83 7.23 -21.68 -13.82
N LYS A 84 6.12 -22.40 -13.69
CA LYS A 84 6.12 -23.86 -13.73
C LYS A 84 4.87 -24.37 -14.43
#